data_AF-A0A6B0ZNE7-F1
#
_entry.id   AF-A0A6B0ZNE7-F1
#
_cell.length_a   1.000
_cell.length_b   1.000
_cell.length_c   1.000
_cell.angle_alpha   90.00
_cell.angle_beta   90.00
_cell.angle_gamma   90.00
#
_symmetry.space_group_name_H-M   'P 1'
#
loop_
_entity.id
_entity.type
_entity.pdbx_description
1 polymer ?
#
loop_
_entity_poly.entity_id
_entity_poly.type
_entity_poly.pdbx_seq_one_letter_code
_entity_poly.pdbx_strand_id
1 'polypeptide(L)'
;MVLALAVAAFVIAVAPATTAQTVEDVEARDQLIANQENLLNTYRCLFGVDTEVVPGGCPNPNTVTPGVSPENPTPQDIEVRDGLI
;
A
#
# COMPACT_ATOMS: atom_id res chain seq x y z
N MET A 1 -15.84 10.40 47.49
CA MET A 1 -15.03 9.22 47.87
C MET A 1 -16.01 8.06 47.92
N VAL A 2 -16.08 7.16 46.94
CA VAL A 2 -15.04 6.21 46.56
C VAL A 2 -15.06 6.00 45.06
N LEU A 3 -14.05 6.56 44.39
CA LEU A 3 -13.60 6.18 43.07
C LEU A 3 -12.84 4.85 43.26
N ALA A 4 -13.44 3.72 42.90
CA ALA A 4 -12.75 2.43 42.86
C ALA A 4 -13.11 1.77 41.52
N LEU A 5 -12.24 1.90 40.53
CA LEU A 5 -11.34 0.81 40.13
C LEU A 5 -12.11 -0.47 39.77
N ALA A 6 -12.87 -0.38 38.68
CA ALA A 6 -13.12 -1.54 37.84
C ALA A 6 -12.51 -1.26 36.45
N VAL A 7 -11.21 -0.95 36.45
CA VAL A 7 -10.37 -1.16 35.25
C VAL A 7 -10.18 -2.67 35.17
N ALA A 8 -11.23 -3.38 34.76
CA ALA A 8 -11.14 -4.80 34.48
C ALA A 8 -10.31 -4.92 33.20
N ALA A 9 -9.03 -5.18 33.45
CA ALA A 9 -7.98 -5.51 32.52
C ALA A 9 -8.49 -6.29 31.30
N PHE A 10 -8.80 -5.59 30.22
CA PHE A 10 -8.76 -6.20 28.89
C PHE A 10 -7.29 -6.15 28.47
N VAL A 11 -6.51 -7.09 29.01
CA VAL A 11 -5.18 -7.38 28.50
C VAL A 11 -5.41 -7.95 27.11
N ILE A 12 -5.38 -7.09 26.09
CA ILE A 12 -5.28 -7.54 24.70
C ILE A 12 -3.91 -8.22 24.64
N ALA A 13 -3.91 -9.54 24.75
CA ALA A 13 -2.76 -10.34 24.37
C ALA A 13 -2.60 -10.16 22.86
N VAL A 14 -1.91 -9.09 22.45
CA VAL A 14 -1.37 -8.99 21.09
C VAL A 14 -0.25 -10.02 21.06
N ALA A 15 -0.59 -11.26 20.70
CA ALA A 15 0.42 -12.21 20.27
C ALA A 15 1.16 -11.55 19.09
N PRO A 16 2.49 -11.56 19.06
CA PRO A 16 3.19 -11.16 17.86
C PRO A 16 2.83 -12.20 16.79
N ALA A 17 1.94 -11.83 15.88
CA ALA A 17 1.82 -12.53 14.61
C ALA A 17 3.13 -12.25 13.86
N THR A 18 4.18 -13.02 14.17
CA THR A 18 5.31 -13.16 13.27
C THR A 18 4.82 -14.00 12.10
N THR A 19 4.07 -13.38 11.18
CA THR A 19 3.91 -13.91 9.85
C THR A 19 5.28 -13.79 9.21
N ALA A 20 6.03 -14.89 9.15
CA ALA A 20 7.26 -14.92 8.39
C ALA A 20 6.87 -14.80 6.91
N GLN A 21 6.83 -13.58 6.38
CA GLN A 21 6.64 -13.33 4.95
C GLN A 21 7.66 -14.16 4.18
N THR A 22 7.18 -14.95 3.23
CA THR A 22 8.07 -15.71 2.36
C THR A 22 8.78 -14.77 1.39
N VAL A 23 9.87 -15.24 0.78
CA VAL A 23 10.56 -14.48 -0.28
C VAL A 23 9.60 -14.21 -1.45
N GLU A 24 8.73 -15.16 -1.76
CA GLU A 24 7.71 -15.04 -2.81
C GLU A 24 6.69 -13.93 -2.47
N ASP A 25 6.26 -13.83 -1.20
CA ASP A 25 5.37 -12.74 -0.76
C ASP A 25 6.03 -11.36 -0.92
N VAL A 26 7.32 -11.26 -0.65
CA VAL A 26 8.09 -10.01 -0.81
C VAL A 26 8.25 -9.64 -2.27
N GLU A 27 8.55 -10.61 -3.15
CA GLU A 27 8.67 -10.38 -4.59
C GLU A 27 7.33 -9.93 -5.20
N ALA A 28 6.23 -10.60 -4.84
CA ALA A 28 4.89 -10.23 -5.28
C ALA A 28 4.52 -8.81 -4.82
N ARG A 29 4.80 -8.48 -3.56
CA ARG A 29 4.58 -7.14 -3.02
C ARG A 29 5.39 -6.08 -3.78
N ASP A 30 6.67 -6.32 -4.01
CA ASP A 30 7.55 -5.36 -4.66
C ASP A 30 7.13 -5.11 -6.13
N GLN A 31 6.66 -6.15 -6.83
CA GLN A 31 6.09 -6.00 -8.17
C GLN A 31 4.81 -5.15 -8.17
N LEU A 32 3.92 -5.35 -7.21
CA LEU A 32 2.70 -4.54 -7.06
C LEU A 32 3.03 -3.08 -6.74
N ILE A 33 4.02 -2.83 -5.88
CA ILE A 33 4.49 -1.47 -5.57
C ILE A 33 5.07 -0.83 -6.83
N ALA A 34 5.95 -1.52 -7.56
CA ALA A 34 6.55 -0.99 -8.79
C ALA A 34 5.49 -0.60 -9.83
N ASN A 35 4.44 -1.42 -9.97
CA ASN A 35 3.32 -1.12 -10.87
C ASN A 35 2.53 0.12 -10.43
N GLN A 36 2.27 0.28 -9.13
CA GLN A 36 1.56 1.45 -8.60
C GLN A 36 2.38 2.73 -8.74
N GLU A 37 3.67 2.68 -8.41
CA GLU A 37 4.57 3.83 -8.55
C GLU A 37 4.73 4.23 -10.02
N ASN A 38 4.77 3.27 -10.94
CA ASN A 38 4.78 3.56 -12.38
C ASN A 38 3.52 4.30 -12.83
N LEU A 39 2.34 3.88 -12.37
CA LEU A 39 1.08 4.57 -12.70
C LEU A 39 1.04 5.98 -12.11
N LEU A 40 1.44 6.14 -10.85
CA LEU A 40 1.50 7.45 -10.20
C LEU A 40 2.45 8.39 -10.94
N ASN A 41 3.64 7.92 -11.30
CA ASN A 41 4.63 8.71 -12.05
C ASN A 41 4.14 9.08 -13.45
N THR A 42 3.39 8.19 -14.11
CA THR A 42 2.72 8.49 -15.39
C THR A 42 1.78 9.69 -15.24
N TYR A 43 0.97 9.73 -14.19
CA TYR A 43 0.05 10.85 -13.96
C TYR A 43 0.74 12.14 -13.50
N ARG A 44 1.79 12.04 -12.67
CA ARG A 44 2.66 13.18 -12.33
C ARG A 44 3.18 13.86 -13.59
N CYS A 45 3.64 13.07 -14.56
CA CYS A 45 4.11 13.58 -15.85
C CYS A 45 3.00 14.14 -16.74
N LEU A 46 1.83 13.50 -16.78
CA LEU A 46 0.70 13.97 -17.58
C LEU A 46 0.19 15.34 -17.10
N PHE A 47 0.15 15.56 -15.79
CA PHE A 47 -0.42 16.76 -15.18
C PHE A 47 0.61 17.79 -14.74
N GLY A 48 1.90 17.50 -14.85
CA GLY A 48 2.96 18.42 -14.44
C GLY A 48 3.02 18.64 -12.93
N VAL A 49 2.69 17.62 -12.14
CA VAL A 49 2.67 17.68 -10.66
C VAL A 49 3.84 16.84 -10.13
N ASP A 50 4.60 17.40 -9.18
CA ASP A 50 5.74 16.75 -8.52
C ASP A 50 6.71 16.05 -9.52
N THR A 51 6.96 16.67 -10.67
CA THR A 51 7.76 16.05 -11.73
C THR A 51 9.23 15.83 -11.33
N GLU A 52 9.71 16.59 -10.34
CA GLU A 52 11.05 16.50 -9.78
C GLU A 52 11.30 15.22 -8.98
N VAL A 53 10.25 14.51 -8.54
CA VAL A 53 10.39 13.23 -7.82
C VAL A 53 10.24 12.00 -8.73
N VAL A 54 9.95 12.19 -10.02
CA VAL A 54 9.83 11.08 -10.98
C VAL A 54 11.23 10.58 -11.36
N PRO A 55 11.59 9.32 -11.07
CA PRO A 55 12.89 8.77 -11.45
C PRO A 55 13.09 8.80 -12.96
N GLY A 56 14.23 9.34 -13.42
CA GLY A 56 14.52 9.52 -14.85
C GLY A 56 13.82 10.72 -15.49
N GLY A 57 13.00 11.46 -14.74
CA GLY A 57 12.26 12.63 -15.20
C GLY A 57 11.06 12.28 -16.08
N CYS A 58 10.32 13.31 -16.48
CA CYS A 58 9.14 13.16 -17.30
C CYS A 58 9.46 13.27 -18.80
N PRO A 59 8.99 12.31 -19.64
CA PRO A 59 8.97 12.51 -21.07
C PRO A 59 7.94 13.59 -21.44
N ASN A 60 7.98 14.08 -22.69
CA ASN A 60 7.04 15.12 -23.13
C ASN A 60 5.59 14.68 -22.86
N PRO A 61 4.73 15.54 -22.27
CA PRO A 61 3.39 15.15 -21.81
C PRO A 61 2.48 14.62 -22.93
N ASN A 62 2.75 15.01 -24.19
CA ASN A 62 2.06 14.49 -25.38
C ASN A 62 2.40 13.02 -25.73
N THR A 63 3.30 12.38 -24.98
CA THR A 63 3.75 10.99 -25.20
C THR A 63 3.40 10.06 -24.05
N VAL A 64 2.72 10.58 -23.02
CA VAL A 64 2.38 9.83 -21.81
C VAL A 64 0.97 9.29 -21.94
N THR A 65 0.83 7.99 -22.21
CA THR A 65 -0.45 7.28 -22.14
C THR A 65 -0.59 6.68 -20.75
N PRO A 66 -1.66 7.01 -19.98
CA PRO A 66 -1.93 6.33 -18.72
C PRO A 66 -2.00 4.82 -18.91
N GLY A 67 -1.29 4.08 -18.06
CA GLY A 67 -1.51 2.65 -17.92
C GLY A 67 -2.96 2.36 -17.47
N VAL A 68 -3.41 1.14 -17.64
CA VAL A 68 -4.72 0.74 -17.10
C VAL A 68 -4.74 1.00 -15.60
N SER A 69 -5.81 1.64 -15.11
CA SER A 69 -6.03 1.69 -13.67
C SER A 69 -6.16 0.25 -13.17
N PRO A 70 -5.47 -0.13 -12.08
CA PRO A 70 -5.70 -1.40 -11.44
C PRO A 70 -7.19 -1.57 -11.17
N GLU A 71 -7.69 -2.79 -11.35
CA GLU A 71 -9.04 -3.11 -10.88
C GLU A 71 -9.12 -2.86 -9.39
N ASN A 72 -10.29 -2.37 -8.95
CA ASN A 72 -10.52 -2.15 -7.55
C ASN A 72 -10.43 -3.52 -6.83
N PRO A 73 -9.62 -3.66 -5.77
CA PRO A 73 -9.45 -4.94 -5.10
C PRO A 73 -10.80 -5.50 -4.63
N THR A 74 -10.97 -6.80 -4.79
CA THR A 74 -12.17 -7.49 -4.33
C THR A 74 -12.22 -7.52 -2.80
N PRO A 75 -13.40 -7.74 -2.20
CA PRO A 75 -13.48 -7.97 -0.76
C PRO A 75 -12.57 -9.12 -0.27
N GLN A 76 -12.36 -10.14 -1.11
CA GLN A 76 -11.46 -11.25 -0.82
C GLN A 76 -9.99 -10.80 -0.80
N ASP A 77 -9.56 -9.96 -1.76
CA ASP A 77 -8.20 -9.40 -1.77
C ASP A 77 -7.93 -8.55 -0.52
N ILE A 78 -8.97 -7.82 -0.07
CA ILE A 78 -8.95 -7.02 1.15
C ILE A 78 -8.86 -7.91 2.40
N GLU A 79 -9.62 -8.99 2.46
CA GLU A 79 -9.61 -9.94 3.58
C GLU A 79 -8.26 -10.65 3.70
N VAL A 80 -7.65 -11.05 2.57
CA VAL A 80 -6.30 -11.61 2.55
C VAL A 80 -5.29 -10.62 3.08
N ARG A 81 -5.33 -9.35 2.64
CA ARG A 81 -4.45 -8.29 3.15
C ARG A 81 -4.62 -8.10 4.66
N ASP A 82 -5.85 -8.00 5.13
CA ASP A 82 -6.16 -7.70 6.53
C ASP A 82 -5.83 -8.90 7.45
N GLY A 83 -5.75 -10.11 6.91
CA GLY A 83 -5.26 -11.29 7.64
C GLY A 83 -3.74 -11.44 7.70
N LEU A 84 -2.97 -10.62 6.96
CA LEU A 84 -1.50 -10.63 6.94
C LEU A 84 -0.86 -9.60 7.89
N ILE A 85 -1.68 -8.75 8.52
CA ILE A 85 -1.30 -7.70 9.51
C ILE A 85 -1.68 -8.11 10.93
#